data_AF-A0AAW5QX76-F1
#
_entry.id   AF-A0AAW5QX76-F1
#
_cell.length_a   1.000
_cell.length_b   1.000
_cell.length_c   1.000
_cell.angle_alpha   90.00
_cell.angle_beta   90.00
_cell.angle_gamma   90.00
#
_symmetry.space_group_name_H-M   'P 1'
#
loop_
_entity.id
_entity.type
_entity.pdbx_description
1 polymer ?
#
loop_
_entity_poly.entity_id
_entity_poly.type
_entity_poly.pdbx_seq_one_letter_code
_entity_poly.pdbx_strand_id
1 'polypeptide(L)'
;MKVQLLVSEWCEPCDRAEAIWREVAEMREIELEVLDMAQPEGRAVAKRLGIRSIPALVIDDALKGLGVPTRSAALEYVAAAPPRVRTAVLHVGLVMGTSSRAAVLAAVAYLLVGGGFFAWYGGLPQSEPPRLAAIHLFTLGFVTFMIYGLGEHLLPRFTGNPIRFGAAAWAQQGLAHAGLLAFVLGTLTETRVLLSTGATLAWLALLVFTTRILPVLWPAPTARPATGAVQAE
;
A
#
# COMPACT_ATOMS: atom_id res chain seq x y z
N MET A 1 -15.75 -4.12 -17.37
CA MET A 1 -15.72 -5.59 -17.34
C MET A 1 -15.12 -5.99 -16.00
N LYS A 2 -15.86 -6.74 -15.20
CA LYS A 2 -15.43 -7.16 -13.87
C LYS A 2 -14.77 -8.53 -13.95
N VAL A 3 -13.52 -8.62 -13.50
CA VAL A 3 -12.73 -9.85 -13.49
C VAL A 3 -12.40 -10.19 -12.05
N GLN A 4 -12.96 -11.27 -11.53
CA GLN A 4 -12.67 -11.76 -10.19
C GLN A 4 -11.81 -13.02 -10.27
N LEU A 5 -10.64 -12.99 -9.61
CA LEU A 5 -9.76 -14.14 -9.49
C LEU A 5 -9.89 -14.70 -8.07
N LEU A 6 -10.47 -15.89 -7.93
CA LEU A 6 -10.53 -16.59 -6.66
C LEU A 6 -9.22 -17.34 -6.40
N VAL A 7 -8.61 -17.08 -5.26
CA VAL A 7 -7.32 -17.62 -4.82
C VAL A 7 -7.38 -18.10 -3.37
N SER A 8 -6.26 -18.60 -2.84
CA SER A 8 -6.04 -18.75 -1.41
C SER A 8 -4.58 -18.46 -1.04
N GLU A 9 -4.33 -18.07 0.22
CA GLU A 9 -2.97 -17.88 0.75
C GLU A 9 -2.09 -19.14 0.67
N TRP A 10 -2.67 -20.33 0.60
CA TRP A 10 -1.97 -21.61 0.59
C TRP A 10 -2.02 -22.29 -0.78
N CYS A 11 -1.90 -21.50 -1.84
CA CYS A 11 -1.99 -21.96 -3.23
C CYS A 11 -0.83 -21.42 -4.07
N GLU A 12 0.25 -22.20 -4.18
CA GLU A 12 1.42 -21.82 -5.01
C GLU A 12 1.05 -21.48 -6.47
N PRO A 13 0.12 -22.17 -7.16
CA PRO A 13 -0.30 -21.78 -8.51
C PRO A 13 -1.04 -20.44 -8.57
N CYS A 14 -1.63 -19.98 -7.47
CA CYS A 14 -2.43 -18.77 -7.42
C CYS A 14 -1.56 -17.51 -7.59
N ASP A 15 -0.33 -17.51 -7.07
CA ASP A 15 0.64 -16.43 -7.27
C ASP A 15 0.91 -16.17 -8.75
N ARG A 16 1.05 -17.26 -9.53
CA ARG A 16 1.30 -17.18 -10.97
C ARG A 16 0.07 -16.68 -11.73
N ALA A 17 -1.12 -17.15 -11.38
CA ALA A 17 -2.36 -16.68 -11.97
C ALA A 17 -2.56 -15.19 -11.70
N GLU A 18 -2.32 -14.75 -10.47
CA GLU A 18 -2.43 -13.35 -10.07
C GLU A 18 -1.45 -12.47 -10.85
N ALA A 19 -0.18 -12.88 -10.98
CA ALA A 19 0.81 -12.15 -11.77
C ALA A 19 0.36 -11.93 -13.23
N ILE A 20 -0.17 -12.97 -13.87
CA ILE A 20 -0.66 -12.89 -15.25
C ILE A 20 -1.86 -11.94 -15.36
N TRP A 21 -2.84 -12.06 -14.44
CA TRP A 21 -4.01 -11.19 -14.45
C TRP A 21 -3.68 -9.73 -14.14
N ARG A 22 -2.65 -9.47 -13.34
CA ARG A 22 -2.12 -8.11 -13.11
C ARG A 22 -1.54 -7.51 -14.38
N GLU A 23 -0.71 -8.26 -15.11
CA GLU A 23 -0.21 -7.79 -16.41
C GLU A 23 -1.35 -7.47 -17.38
N VAL A 24 -2.39 -8.31 -17.40
CA VAL A 24 -3.58 -8.12 -18.25
C VAL A 24 -4.36 -6.86 -17.84
N ALA A 25 -4.49 -6.61 -16.54
CA ALA A 25 -5.14 -5.41 -16.02
C ALA A 25 -4.37 -4.12 -16.34
N GLU A 26 -3.05 -4.18 -16.54
CA GLU A 26 -2.27 -3.04 -17.05
C GLU A 26 -2.50 -2.78 -18.54
N MET A 27 -2.80 -3.83 -19.32
CA MET A 27 -3.01 -3.75 -20.75
C MET A 27 -4.46 -3.41 -21.16
N ARG A 28 -5.44 -3.77 -20.33
CA ARG A 28 -6.87 -3.67 -20.63
C ARG A 28 -7.64 -2.96 -19.52
N GLU A 29 -8.71 -2.27 -19.88
CA GLU A 29 -9.62 -1.63 -18.92
C GLU A 29 -10.55 -2.67 -18.27
N ILE A 30 -9.96 -3.52 -17.44
CA ILE A 30 -10.67 -4.48 -16.59
C ILE A 30 -10.61 -4.10 -15.12
N GLU A 31 -11.69 -4.35 -14.40
CA GLU A 31 -11.74 -4.21 -12.94
C GLU A 31 -11.34 -5.55 -12.32
N LEU A 32 -10.05 -5.71 -12.00
CA LEU A 32 -9.51 -6.94 -11.42
C LEU A 32 -9.70 -6.93 -9.89
N GLU A 33 -10.45 -7.90 -9.39
CA GLU A 33 -10.66 -8.15 -7.96
C GLU A 33 -10.07 -9.53 -7.61
N VAL A 34 -9.13 -9.58 -6.68
CA VAL A 34 -8.54 -10.85 -6.20
C VAL A 34 -9.21 -11.21 -4.88
N LEU A 35 -9.92 -12.34 -4.86
CA LEU A 35 -10.73 -12.78 -3.72
C LEU A 35 -10.14 -14.03 -3.11
N ASP A 36 -9.76 -13.97 -1.83
CA ASP A 36 -9.37 -15.15 -1.08
C ASP A 36 -10.61 -15.97 -0.67
N MET A 37 -10.62 -17.26 -1.01
CA MET A 37 -11.64 -18.21 -0.58
C MET A 37 -11.70 -18.43 0.94
N ALA A 38 -10.71 -18.00 1.72
CA ALA A 38 -10.78 -17.95 3.17
C ALA A 38 -11.66 -16.79 3.68
N GLN A 39 -11.83 -15.72 2.89
CA GLN A 39 -12.60 -14.55 3.28
C GLN A 39 -14.11 -14.71 2.98
N PRO A 40 -15.01 -14.04 3.73
CA PRO A 40 -16.46 -14.12 3.51
C PRO A 40 -16.90 -13.79 2.08
N GLU A 41 -16.26 -12.80 1.45
CA GLU A 41 -16.54 -12.32 0.10
C GLU A 41 -16.22 -13.40 -0.94
N GLY A 42 -15.02 -14.00 -0.86
CA GLY A 42 -14.61 -15.10 -1.74
C GLY A 42 -15.47 -16.35 -1.54
N ARG A 43 -15.83 -16.68 -0.29
CA ARG A 43 -16.76 -17.80 0.02
C ARG A 43 -18.15 -17.59 -0.57
N ALA A 44 -18.66 -16.36 -0.54
CA ALA A 44 -19.96 -16.05 -1.10
C ALA A 44 -19.99 -16.26 -2.62
N VAL A 45 -18.93 -15.82 -3.33
CA VAL A 45 -18.80 -16.04 -4.78
C VAL A 45 -18.63 -17.52 -5.10
N ALA A 46 -17.74 -18.22 -4.38
CA ALA A 46 -17.51 -19.65 -4.59
C ALA A 46 -18.78 -20.48 -4.36
N LYS A 47 -19.53 -20.20 -3.30
CA LYS A 47 -20.80 -20.87 -3.01
C LYS A 47 -21.86 -20.58 -4.08
N ARG A 48 -21.99 -19.31 -4.49
CA ARG A 48 -22.98 -18.88 -5.51
C ARG A 48 -22.73 -19.56 -6.86
N LEU A 49 -21.47 -19.68 -7.26
CA LEU A 49 -21.08 -20.22 -8.57
C LEU A 49 -20.67 -21.70 -8.53
N GLY A 50 -20.76 -22.37 -7.38
CA GLY A 50 -20.41 -23.77 -7.23
C GLY A 50 -18.92 -24.08 -7.44
N ILE A 51 -18.04 -23.11 -7.19
CA ILE A 51 -16.59 -23.23 -7.42
C ILE A 51 -15.97 -24.06 -6.30
N ARG A 52 -15.24 -25.12 -6.67
CA ARG A 52 -14.59 -26.06 -5.74
C ARG A 52 -13.07 -26.15 -5.89
N SER A 53 -12.51 -25.44 -6.86
CA SER A 53 -11.09 -25.48 -7.21
C SER A 53 -10.57 -24.07 -7.42
N ILE A 54 -9.30 -23.86 -7.08
CA ILE A 54 -8.57 -22.61 -7.26
C ILE A 54 -7.23 -22.86 -7.96
N PRO A 55 -6.67 -21.84 -8.65
CA PRO A 55 -7.26 -20.53 -8.92
C PRO A 55 -8.47 -20.62 -9.88
N ALA A 56 -9.47 -19.77 -9.70
CA ALA A 56 -10.68 -19.73 -10.55
C ALA A 56 -10.98 -18.32 -11.06
N LEU A 57 -11.30 -18.23 -12.34
CA LEU A 57 -11.58 -16.99 -13.03
C LEU A 57 -13.08 -16.80 -13.21
N VAL A 58 -13.60 -15.71 -12.66
CA VAL A 58 -14.99 -15.29 -12.82
C VAL A 58 -15.00 -13.96 -13.56
N ILE A 59 -15.77 -13.86 -14.64
CA ILE A 59 -15.94 -12.60 -15.39
C ILE A 59 -17.41 -12.31 -15.48
N ASP A 60 -17.79 -11.10 -15.06
CA ASP A 60 -19.17 -10.60 -15.04
C ASP A 60 -20.14 -11.64 -14.44
N ASP A 61 -19.81 -12.10 -13.22
CA ASP A 61 -20.56 -13.11 -12.43
C ASP A 61 -20.67 -14.52 -13.04
N ALA A 62 -19.92 -14.84 -14.09
CA ALA A 62 -19.86 -16.19 -14.67
C ALA A 62 -18.47 -16.81 -14.52
N LEU A 63 -18.40 -18.08 -14.10
CA LEU A 63 -17.16 -18.86 -14.12
C LEU A 63 -16.70 -19.03 -15.57
N LYS A 64 -15.50 -18.53 -15.89
CA LYS A 64 -14.91 -18.58 -17.24
C LYS A 64 -13.74 -19.53 -17.36
N GLY A 65 -13.00 -19.77 -16.29
CA GLY A 65 -11.81 -20.61 -16.34
C GLY A 65 -11.35 -21.12 -14.99
N LEU A 66 -10.59 -22.21 -15.02
CA LEU A 66 -9.96 -22.82 -13.86
C LEU A 66 -8.46 -23.00 -14.13
N GLY A 67 -7.65 -22.86 -13.11
CA GLY A 67 -6.20 -22.98 -13.20
C GLY A 67 -5.50 -21.71 -13.69
N VAL A 68 -4.20 -21.86 -14.00
CA VAL A 68 -3.35 -20.75 -14.41
C VAL A 68 -3.41 -20.59 -15.94
N PRO A 69 -3.98 -19.50 -16.49
CA PRO A 69 -4.00 -19.29 -17.92
C PRO A 69 -2.61 -18.91 -18.43
N THR A 70 -2.36 -19.07 -19.73
CA THR A 70 -1.26 -18.36 -20.40
C THR A 70 -1.64 -16.90 -20.59
N ARG A 71 -0.65 -16.02 -20.81
CA ARG A 71 -0.90 -14.58 -21.07
C ARG A 71 -1.79 -14.35 -22.29
N SER A 72 -1.61 -15.15 -23.35
CA SER A 72 -2.44 -15.06 -24.56
C SER A 72 -3.89 -15.47 -24.29
N ALA A 73 -4.11 -16.57 -23.57
CA ALA A 73 -5.44 -17.02 -23.18
C ALA A 73 -6.13 -16.01 -22.24
N ALA A 74 -5.37 -15.42 -21.31
CA ALA A 74 -5.89 -14.38 -20.42
C ALA A 74 -6.37 -13.13 -21.19
N LEU A 75 -5.62 -12.71 -22.22
CA LEU A 75 -6.02 -11.61 -23.10
C LEU A 75 -7.26 -11.94 -23.95
N GLU A 76 -7.45 -13.21 -24.33
CA GLU A 76 -8.62 -13.66 -25.08
C GLU A 76 -9.90 -13.55 -24.23
N TYR A 77 -9.84 -13.96 -22.96
CA TYR A 77 -10.96 -13.81 -22.02
C TYR A 77 -11.47 -12.37 -21.88
N VAL A 78 -10.59 -11.39 -22.08
CA VAL A 78 -10.90 -9.95 -21.95
C VAL A 78 -10.77 -9.20 -23.27
N ALA A 79 -10.87 -9.90 -24.41
CA ALA A 79 -10.71 -9.29 -25.73
C ALA A 79 -11.70 -8.14 -25.99
N ALA A 80 -12.88 -8.18 -25.36
CA ALA A 80 -13.91 -7.14 -25.45
C ALA A 80 -13.61 -5.89 -24.60
N ALA A 81 -12.62 -5.92 -23.70
CA ALA A 81 -12.23 -4.75 -22.91
C ALA A 81 -11.32 -3.81 -23.74
N PRO A 82 -11.55 -2.49 -23.73
CA PRO A 82 -10.69 -1.55 -24.45
C PRO A 82 -9.26 -1.55 -23.87
N PRO A 83 -8.25 -1.18 -24.69
CA PRO A 83 -6.89 -1.03 -24.21
C PRO A 83 -6.80 0.10 -23.17
N ARG A 84 -6.11 -0.16 -22.06
CA ARG A 84 -6.02 0.80 -20.96
C ARG A 84 -5.12 1.96 -21.35
N VAL A 85 -5.67 3.18 -21.33
CA VAL A 85 -4.87 4.40 -21.43
C VAL A 85 -4.17 4.57 -20.07
N ARG A 86 -2.83 4.43 -20.04
CA ARG A 86 -2.02 4.47 -18.81
C ARG A 86 -2.36 5.69 -17.94
N THR A 87 -3.25 5.50 -16.97
CA THR A 87 -3.37 6.35 -15.80
C THR A 87 -2.58 5.67 -14.69
N ALA A 88 -1.63 6.40 -14.10
CA ALA A 88 -0.64 5.90 -13.15
C ALA A 88 -1.27 5.51 -11.80
N VAL A 89 -2.10 4.47 -11.79
CA VAL A 89 -2.68 3.87 -10.59
C VAL A 89 -2.15 2.45 -10.49
N LEU A 90 -0.97 2.31 -9.88
CA LEU A 90 -0.31 1.03 -9.65
C LEU A 90 -1.14 0.17 -8.69
N HIS A 91 -1.46 -1.04 -9.13
CA HIS A 91 -2.28 -2.00 -8.38
C HIS A 91 -1.49 -2.62 -7.22
N VAL A 92 -2.24 -3.01 -6.19
CA VAL A 92 -1.78 -3.52 -4.90
C VAL A 92 -1.20 -4.93 -5.04
N GLY A 93 0.08 -5.09 -5.39
CA GLY A 93 0.78 -6.38 -5.44
C GLY A 93 1.32 -6.82 -4.07
N LEU A 94 1.78 -8.09 -3.94
CA LEU A 94 2.43 -8.63 -2.73
C LEU A 94 3.71 -7.85 -2.34
N VAL A 95 4.39 -7.26 -3.31
CA VAL A 95 5.65 -6.52 -3.14
C VAL A 95 5.40 -5.07 -2.70
N MET A 96 6.17 -4.57 -1.73
CA MET A 96 6.09 -3.17 -1.29
C MET A 96 6.47 -2.20 -2.42
N GLY A 97 5.73 -1.09 -2.53
CA GLY A 97 6.12 0.05 -3.34
C GLY A 97 7.48 0.60 -2.92
N THR A 98 8.17 1.30 -3.82
CA THR A 98 9.55 1.79 -3.58
C THR A 98 9.62 2.79 -2.43
N SER A 99 8.65 3.71 -2.32
CA SER A 99 8.50 4.63 -1.18
C SER A 99 8.30 3.88 0.14
N SER A 100 7.36 2.92 0.17
CA SER A 100 7.10 2.09 1.36
C SER A 100 8.34 1.31 1.80
N ARG A 101 9.02 0.65 0.85
CA ARG A 101 10.25 -0.10 1.13
C ARG A 101 11.34 0.83 1.65
N ALA A 102 11.52 2.00 1.04
CA ALA A 102 12.50 2.98 1.49
C ALA A 102 12.17 3.49 2.91
N ALA A 103 10.89 3.71 3.23
CA ALA A 103 10.48 4.13 4.56
C ALA A 103 10.74 3.04 5.62
N VAL A 104 10.43 1.78 5.33
CA VAL A 104 10.73 0.65 6.23
C VAL A 104 12.25 0.50 6.43
N LEU A 105 13.04 0.58 5.37
CA LEU A 105 14.50 0.53 5.47
C LEU A 105 15.06 1.70 6.29
N ALA A 106 14.54 2.90 6.10
CA ALA A 106 14.87 4.07 6.92
C ALA A 106 14.50 3.85 8.39
N ALA A 107 13.33 3.28 8.68
CA ALA A 107 12.92 2.97 10.03
C ALA A 107 13.89 2.00 10.72
N VAL A 108 14.31 0.94 10.02
CA VAL A 108 15.31 -0.01 10.53
C VAL A 108 16.66 0.69 10.75
N ALA A 109 17.09 1.55 9.83
CA ALA A 109 18.32 2.31 10.01
C ALA A 109 18.26 3.22 11.25
N TYR A 110 17.16 3.94 11.45
CA TYR A 110 16.97 4.78 12.63
C TYR A 110 16.82 3.99 13.92
N LEU A 111 16.22 2.80 13.88
CA LEU A 111 16.20 1.87 15.00
C LEU A 111 17.62 1.45 15.38
N LEU A 112 18.47 1.12 14.41
CA LEU A 112 19.86 0.75 14.68
C LEU A 112 20.65 1.91 15.27
N VAL A 113 20.44 3.14 14.79
CA VAL A 113 21.12 4.33 15.31
C VAL A 113 20.63 4.68 16.72
N GLY A 114 19.31 4.76 16.94
CA GLY A 114 18.72 5.06 18.25
C GLY A 114 18.95 3.94 19.27
N GLY A 115 18.82 2.69 18.83
CA GLY A 115 19.16 1.48 19.59
C GLY A 115 20.64 1.42 19.96
N GLY A 116 21.52 1.81 19.04
CA GLY A 116 22.95 1.95 19.29
C GLY A 116 23.26 2.99 20.37
N PHE A 117 22.50 4.09 20.41
CA PHE A 117 22.56 5.05 21.52
C PHE A 117 22.21 4.37 22.85
N PHE A 118 21.10 3.63 22.92
CA PHE A 118 20.76 2.91 24.16
C PHE A 118 21.82 1.89 24.56
N ALA A 119 22.34 1.13 23.61
CA ALA A 119 23.39 0.15 23.87
C ALA A 119 24.68 0.81 24.39
N TRP A 120 25.07 1.95 23.81
CA TRP A 120 26.26 2.71 24.21
C TRP A 120 26.18 3.23 25.65
N TYR A 121 25.02 3.75 26.05
CA TYR A 121 24.80 4.28 27.40
C TYR A 121 24.38 3.19 28.42
N GLY A 122 24.30 1.92 28.01
CA GLY A 122 23.82 0.83 28.87
C GLY A 122 22.34 0.95 29.25
N GLY A 123 21.54 1.66 28.45
CA GLY A 123 20.14 1.94 28.69
C GLY A 123 19.70 3.32 28.18
N LEU A 124 18.57 3.81 28.68
CA LEU A 124 18.12 5.18 28.42
C LEU A 124 19.13 6.16 29.07
N PRO A 125 19.71 7.12 28.31
CA PRO A 125 20.64 8.09 28.88
C PRO A 125 19.98 8.87 30.03
N GLN A 126 20.73 9.10 31.11
CA GLN A 126 20.22 9.79 32.30
C GLN A 126 20.43 11.31 32.25
N SER A 127 21.27 11.79 31.34
CA SER A 127 21.50 13.21 31.09
C SER A 127 20.87 13.65 29.77
N GLU A 128 20.49 14.93 29.72
CA GLU A 128 20.30 15.63 28.46
C GLU A 128 21.62 16.18 27.94
N PRO A 129 21.78 16.40 26.62
CA PRO A 129 20.83 16.15 25.52
C PRO A 129 20.73 14.71 24.91
N PRO A 130 21.62 13.72 25.19
CA PRO A 130 21.58 12.39 24.59
C PRO A 130 20.25 11.65 24.71
N ARG A 131 19.54 11.82 25.84
CA ARG A 131 18.27 11.16 26.09
C ARG A 131 17.20 11.62 25.11
N LEU A 132 17.00 12.93 24.94
CA LEU A 132 16.04 13.46 23.98
C LEU A 132 16.36 13.02 22.55
N ALA A 133 17.63 13.06 22.16
CA ALA A 133 18.08 12.59 20.86
C ALA A 133 17.73 11.10 20.62
N ALA A 134 18.03 10.23 21.59
CA ALA A 134 17.74 8.80 21.50
C ALA A 134 16.24 8.51 21.41
N ILE A 135 15.42 9.17 22.25
CA ILE A 135 13.96 9.02 22.23
C ILE A 135 13.40 9.42 20.86
N HIS A 136 13.84 10.54 20.29
CA HIS A 136 13.30 11.02 19.00
C HIS A 136 13.85 10.24 17.80
N LEU A 137 15.07 9.70 17.86
CA LEU A 137 15.53 8.71 16.89
C LEU A 137 14.63 7.47 16.89
N PHE A 138 14.21 7.00 18.07
CA PHE A 138 13.28 5.88 18.17
C PHE A 138 11.86 6.25 17.72
N THR A 139 11.29 7.34 18.21
CA THR A 139 9.89 7.69 17.93
C THR A 139 9.70 8.29 16.54
N LEU A 140 10.40 9.38 16.22
CA LEU A 140 10.30 10.04 14.90
C LEU A 140 11.05 9.30 13.80
N GLY A 141 12.12 8.58 14.14
CA GLY A 141 12.90 7.79 13.18
C GLY A 141 12.35 6.40 12.95
N PHE A 142 12.27 5.55 13.98
CA PHE A 142 11.77 4.19 13.80
C PHE A 142 10.24 4.12 13.72
N VAL A 143 9.52 4.53 14.76
CA VAL A 143 8.05 4.32 14.84
C VAL A 143 7.33 5.05 13.71
N THR A 144 7.63 6.34 13.49
CA THR A 144 6.96 7.13 12.45
C THR A 144 7.24 6.60 11.04
N PHE A 145 8.48 6.25 10.70
CA PHE A 145 8.77 5.69 9.37
C PHE A 145 8.18 4.29 9.18
N MET A 146 8.09 3.47 10.24
CA MET A 146 7.34 2.22 10.20
C MET A 146 5.86 2.46 9.90
N ILE A 147 5.24 3.45 10.55
CA ILE A 147 3.85 3.84 10.29
C ILE A 147 3.69 4.31 8.85
N TYR A 148 4.61 5.13 8.33
CA TYR A 148 4.54 5.60 6.96
C TYR A 148 4.68 4.47 5.95
N GLY A 149 5.68 3.60 6.12
CA GLY A 149 5.94 2.48 5.22
C GLY A 149 4.82 1.45 5.23
N LEU A 150 4.38 1.01 6.42
CA LEU A 150 3.31 0.03 6.56
C LEU A 150 1.94 0.63 6.24
N GLY A 151 1.66 1.87 6.62
CA GLY A 151 0.40 2.53 6.29
C GLY A 151 0.19 2.64 4.78
N GLU A 152 1.22 3.04 4.03
CA GLU A 152 1.18 3.11 2.58
C GLU A 152 1.04 1.73 1.93
N HIS A 153 1.57 0.68 2.55
CA HIS A 153 1.50 -0.68 2.04
C HIS A 153 0.21 -1.43 2.37
N LEU A 154 -0.25 -1.33 3.62
CA LEU A 154 -1.33 -2.13 4.18
C LEU A 154 -2.70 -1.48 3.98
N LEU A 155 -2.81 -0.15 4.08
CA LEU A 155 -4.11 0.51 3.97
C LEU A 155 -4.82 0.22 2.63
N PRO A 156 -4.16 0.31 1.46
CA PRO A 156 -4.80 -0.02 0.19
C PRO A 156 -5.28 -1.47 0.10
N ARG A 157 -4.64 -2.41 0.82
CA ARG A 157 -5.05 -3.82 0.87
C ARG A 157 -6.32 -4.02 1.68
N PHE A 158 -6.43 -3.31 2.80
CA PHE A 158 -7.60 -3.42 3.66
C PHE A 158 -8.80 -2.65 3.13
N THR A 159 -8.59 -1.49 2.49
CA THR A 159 -9.69 -0.66 2.01
C THR A 159 -10.05 -0.87 0.54
N GLY A 160 -9.20 -1.55 -0.23
CA GLY A 160 -9.33 -1.68 -1.68
C GLY A 160 -9.09 -0.38 -2.46
N ASN A 161 -8.84 0.74 -1.78
CA ASN A 161 -8.64 2.05 -2.40
C ASN A 161 -7.14 2.31 -2.63
N PRO A 162 -6.72 2.71 -3.84
CA PRO A 162 -5.31 2.95 -4.12
C PRO A 162 -4.80 4.22 -3.43
N ILE A 163 -3.61 4.15 -2.85
CA ILE A 163 -2.88 5.34 -2.42
C ILE A 163 -2.12 5.96 -3.59
N ARG A 164 -2.10 7.28 -3.67
CA ARG A 164 -1.36 8.00 -4.71
C ARG A 164 0.14 7.94 -4.43
N PHE A 165 0.87 7.21 -5.27
CA PHE A 165 2.32 7.22 -5.33
C PHE A 165 2.83 8.44 -6.12
N GLY A 166 4.13 8.75 -6.01
CA GLY A 166 4.78 9.80 -6.81
C GLY A 166 5.48 10.86 -5.97
N ALA A 167 5.59 12.08 -6.51
CA ALA A 167 6.37 13.16 -5.91
C ALA A 167 5.96 13.49 -4.47
N ALA A 168 4.66 13.44 -4.15
CA ALA A 168 4.17 13.69 -2.80
C ALA A 168 4.68 12.67 -1.76
N ALA A 169 4.86 11.40 -2.17
CA ALA A 169 5.39 10.34 -1.30
C ALA A 169 6.86 10.61 -0.95
N TRP A 170 7.65 10.97 -1.96
CA TRP A 170 9.05 11.30 -1.78
C TRP A 170 9.25 12.63 -1.05
N ALA A 171 8.39 13.62 -1.30
CA ALA A 171 8.38 14.89 -0.56
C ALA A 171 8.08 14.66 0.93
N GLN A 172 7.08 13.85 1.26
CA GLN A 172 6.80 13.42 2.63
C GLN A 172 8.03 12.77 3.28
N GLN A 173 8.69 11.84 2.58
CA GLN A 173 9.89 11.17 3.10
C GLN A 173 11.05 12.14 3.31
N GLY A 174 11.30 13.03 2.34
CA GLY A 174 12.34 14.06 2.43
C GLY A 174 12.10 14.99 3.61
N LEU A 175 10.86 15.46 3.78
CA LEU A 175 10.45 16.27 4.94
C LEU A 175 10.63 15.52 6.26
N ALA A 176 10.27 14.23 6.32
CA ALA A 176 10.40 13.42 7.53
C ALA A 176 11.88 13.22 7.91
N HIS A 177 12.74 12.90 6.95
CA HIS A 177 14.18 12.75 7.15
C HIS A 177 14.81 14.07 7.60
N ALA A 178 14.57 15.15 6.87
CA ALA A 178 15.10 16.46 7.19
C ALA A 178 14.60 16.95 8.56
N GLY A 179 13.32 16.72 8.87
CA GLY A 179 12.71 17.06 10.14
C GLY A 179 13.34 16.32 11.31
N LEU A 180 13.49 15.00 11.21
CA LEU A 180 14.16 14.19 12.22
C LEU A 180 15.62 14.61 12.43
N LEU A 181 16.39 14.74 11.35
CA LEU A 181 17.81 15.07 11.44
C LEU A 181 18.02 16.47 12.04
N ALA A 182 17.25 17.47 11.59
CA ALA A 182 17.29 18.80 12.17
C ALA A 182 16.84 18.78 13.65
N PHE A 183 15.79 18.03 13.99
CA PHE A 183 15.33 17.96 15.37
C PHE A 183 16.39 17.33 16.29
N VAL A 184 16.96 16.19 15.90
CA VAL A 184 18.00 15.49 16.67
C VAL A 184 19.26 16.34 16.78
N LEU A 185 19.76 16.91 15.67
CA LEU A 185 20.90 17.81 15.71
C LEU A 185 20.62 19.03 16.59
N GLY A 186 19.43 19.62 16.48
CA GLY A 186 19.00 20.73 17.30
C GLY A 186 19.00 20.38 18.79
N THR A 187 18.54 19.18 19.17
CA THR A 187 18.61 18.71 20.56
C THR A 187 20.05 18.56 21.04
N LEU A 188 20.92 17.95 20.23
CA LEU A 188 22.32 17.70 20.60
C LEU A 188 23.15 18.99 20.68
N THR A 189 22.87 19.97 19.84
CA THR A 189 23.56 21.28 19.85
C THR A 189 22.84 22.34 20.65
N GLU A 190 21.69 22.00 21.25
CA GLU A 190 20.79 22.92 21.97
C GLU A 190 20.36 24.15 21.13
N THR A 191 20.32 24.01 19.81
CA THR A 191 20.00 25.11 18.88
C THR A 191 18.50 25.20 18.64
N ARG A 192 17.84 26.17 19.29
CA ARG A 192 16.37 26.36 19.23
C ARG A 192 15.81 26.44 17.82
N VAL A 193 16.49 27.17 16.92
CA VAL A 193 16.05 27.32 15.52
C VAL A 193 16.04 25.98 14.79
N LEU A 194 17.03 25.13 15.06
CA LEU A 194 17.16 23.83 14.41
C LEU A 194 16.13 22.85 14.96
N LEU A 195 15.86 22.88 16.27
CA LEU A 195 14.75 22.17 16.91
C LEU A 195 13.40 22.55 16.30
N SER A 196 13.08 23.86 16.25
CA SER A 196 11.78 24.33 15.75
C SER A 196 11.61 24.04 14.26
N THR A 197 12.68 24.15 13.48
CA THR A 197 12.69 23.79 12.06
C THR A 197 12.45 22.29 11.89
N GLY A 198 13.17 21.46 12.66
CA GLY A 198 12.99 20.00 12.63
C GLY A 198 11.57 19.57 12.98
N ALA A 199 11.01 20.15 14.05
CA ALA A 199 9.62 19.90 14.45
C ALA A 199 8.63 20.30 13.36
N THR A 200 8.81 21.48 12.76
CA THR A 200 7.94 21.99 11.69
C THR A 200 7.97 21.07 10.48
N LEU A 201 9.16 20.64 10.03
CA LEU A 201 9.32 19.73 8.91
C LEU A 201 8.69 18.35 9.20
N ALA A 202 8.83 17.83 10.42
CA ALA A 202 8.18 16.57 10.82
C ALA A 202 6.64 16.69 10.78
N TRP A 203 6.08 17.80 11.24
CA TRP A 203 4.64 18.08 11.16
C TRP A 203 4.15 18.26 9.72
N LEU A 204 4.93 18.92 8.86
CA LEU A 204 4.61 19.02 7.44
C LEU A 204 4.63 17.65 6.75
N ALA A 205 5.59 16.78 7.10
CA ALA A 205 5.60 15.40 6.61
C ALA A 205 4.33 14.64 7.03
N LEU A 206 3.92 14.77 8.30
CA LEU A 206 2.69 14.16 8.81
C LEU A 206 1.44 14.68 8.08
N LEU A 207 1.38 15.99 7.81
CA LEU A 207 0.30 16.61 7.05
C LEU A 207 0.21 16.05 5.62
N VAL A 208 1.36 15.94 4.93
CA VAL A 208 1.40 15.34 3.59
C VAL A 208 0.97 13.87 3.63
N PHE A 209 1.44 13.09 4.60
CA PHE A 209 1.01 11.70 4.77
C PHE A 209 -0.51 11.58 4.99
N THR A 210 -1.06 12.43 5.87
CA THR A 210 -2.49 12.44 6.21
C THR A 210 -3.34 12.77 4.98
N THR A 211 -2.96 13.80 4.22
CA THR A 211 -3.69 14.17 2.99
C THR A 211 -3.61 13.11 1.90
N ARG A 212 -2.52 12.33 1.85
CA ARG A 212 -2.39 11.17 0.95
C ARG A 212 -3.28 9.99 1.36
N ILE A 213 -3.44 9.75 2.66
CA ILE A 213 -4.24 8.62 3.19
C ILE A 213 -5.73 8.92 3.23
N LEU A 214 -6.14 10.18 3.39
CA LEU A 214 -7.55 10.53 3.55
C LEU A 214 -8.47 9.93 2.45
N PRO A 215 -8.12 9.98 1.16
CA PRO A 215 -8.94 9.37 0.09
C PRO A 215 -8.94 7.84 0.11
N VAL A 216 -7.95 7.21 0.76
CA VAL A 216 -7.83 5.75 0.90
C VAL A 216 -8.82 5.23 1.94
N LEU A 217 -9.01 5.98 3.01
CA LEU A 217 -9.93 5.65 4.10
C LEU A 217 -11.37 6.11 3.82
N TRP A 218 -11.53 7.26 3.18
CA TRP A 218 -12.82 7.85 2.81
C TRP A 218 -12.88 8.16 1.31
N PRO A 219 -13.11 7.14 0.46
CA PRO A 219 -13.26 7.35 -0.97
C PRO A 219 -14.49 8.21 -1.27
N ALA A 220 -14.38 9.09 -2.28
CA ALA A 220 -15.53 9.85 -2.75
C ALA A 220 -16.59 8.89 -3.34
N PRO A 221 -17.89 9.11 -3.12
CA PRO A 221 -18.93 8.28 -3.72
C PRO A 221 -18.78 8.27 -5.25
N THR A 222 -18.44 7.12 -5.82
CA THR A 222 -18.51 6.93 -7.27
C THR A 222 -19.97 6.96 -7.68
N ALA A 223 -20.34 7.87 -8.58
CA ALA A 223 -21.66 7.87 -9.19
C ALA A 223 -21.91 6.47 -9.79
N ARG A 224 -22.95 5.77 -9.32
CA ARG A 224 -23.34 4.50 -9.94
C ARG A 224 -23.64 4.77 -11.41
N PRO A 225 -23.11 3.97 -12.36
CA PRO A 225 -23.62 4.01 -13.73
C PRO A 225 -25.12 3.77 -13.66
N ALA A 226 -25.90 4.64 -14.30
CA ALA A 226 -27.34 4.45 -14.42
C ALA A 226 -27.56 3.07 -15.06
N THR A 227 -28.06 2.12 -14.27
CA THR A 227 -28.51 0.83 -14.78
C THR A 227 -29.59 1.11 -15.81
N GLY A 228 -29.23 0.90 -17.08
CA GLY A 228 -30.15 1.01 -18.20
C GLY A 228 -31.40 0.19 -17.93
N ALA A 229 -32.55 0.81 -18.15
CA ALA A 229 -33.84 0.16 -18.12
C ALA A 229 -33.80 -1.08 -19.04
N VAL A 230 -33.93 -2.26 -18.45
CA VAL A 230 -34.32 -3.46 -19.18
C VAL A 230 -35.77 -3.23 -19.58
N GLN A 231 -35.99 -2.88 -20.85
CA GLN A 231 -37.29 -2.96 -21.48
C GLN A 231 -37.69 -4.43 -21.54
N ALA A 232 -38.75 -4.79 -20.84
CA ALA A 232 -39.44 -6.05 -21.00
C ALA A 232 -40.40 -5.90 -22.20
N GLU A 233 -40.17 -6.67 -23.26
CA GLU A 233 -41.21 -7.13 -24.18
C GLU A 233 -41.76 -8.48 -23.68
#